data_AF-A0A830E373-F1
#
_entry.id   AF-A0A830E373-F1
#
_cell.length_a   1.000
_cell.length_b   1.000
_cell.length_c   1.000
_cell.angle_alpha   90.00
_cell.angle_beta   90.00
_cell.angle_gamma   90.00
#
_symmetry.space_group_name_H-M   'P 1'
#
loop_
_entity.id
_entity.type
_entity.pdbx_description
1 polymer ?
#
loop_
_entity_poly.entity_id
_entity_poly.type
_entity_poly.pdbx_seq_one_letter_code
_entity_poly.pdbx_strand_id
1 'polypeptide(L)'
;MSGESADGIDYDLSEAQIRRALREYGVQKSEMNSMMLAVMRLITSREFYEDYDTRYNLPDYAFQPTTIIEAGGYRENTRESVRKDALKPLREKGVLGYDEPVPNSPKTHYFLAQEFREYLNNAELEEVISEPDPVEDGGRTVSLPYHDEELHRAAGEHAELIADGLRDLVPRLAESPVLVHEGLDKSEREDIEAKELPISFDGLSFRLSVYPDAIAYDEANQVLYLLESVTSRGPFTDRRIQTLLDDLNERRQGIDGWSDGSDGPASFRVVFITMFPDVGRFRTHLMKIGGGSYIWLSDHPGDLRAFGKHDTSGDEPAGDELVYQHEVEL
;
A
#
# COMPACT_ATOMS: atom_id res chain seq x y z
N MET A 1 -31.58 2.41 10.90
CA MET A 1 -30.77 1.31 10.35
C MET A 1 -29.38 1.89 10.23
N SER A 2 -28.64 1.77 11.32
CA SER A 2 -27.30 2.32 11.51
C SER A 2 -26.33 1.50 10.68
N GLY A 3 -25.61 2.16 9.78
CA GLY A 3 -24.57 1.54 8.98
C GLY A 3 -23.39 1.18 9.87
N GLU A 4 -23.03 -0.09 9.86
CA GLU A 4 -21.73 -0.56 10.32
C GLU A 4 -20.72 -0.21 9.24
N SER A 5 -19.88 0.79 9.51
CA SER A 5 -18.66 1.08 8.75
C SER A 5 -17.57 0.10 9.20
N ALA A 6 -17.34 -0.95 8.42
CA ALA A 6 -16.13 -1.76 8.53
C ALA A 6 -14.92 -0.89 8.09
N ASP A 7 -13.80 -0.98 8.84
CA ASP A 7 -12.55 -0.20 8.74
C ASP A 7 -12.58 1.24 9.31
N GLY A 8 -12.70 1.39 10.63
CA GLY A 8 -12.48 2.67 11.31
C GLY A 8 -11.00 2.95 11.62
N ILE A 9 -10.54 4.21 11.49
CA ILE A 9 -9.24 4.64 12.06
C ILE A 9 -9.35 4.63 13.58
N ASP A 10 -8.62 3.76 14.25
CA ASP A 10 -8.47 3.78 15.70
C ASP A 10 -7.06 3.38 16.12
N TYR A 11 -6.13 4.33 16.02
CA TYR A 11 -4.75 4.07 16.40
C TYR A 11 -4.45 4.44 17.87
N ASP A 12 -5.31 5.25 18.51
CA ASP A 12 -5.15 5.84 19.86
C ASP A 12 -3.69 6.13 20.29
N LEU A 13 -2.93 6.79 19.41
CA LEU A 13 -1.49 6.92 19.59
C LEU A 13 -1.11 7.88 20.71
N SER A 14 -0.25 7.41 21.62
CA SER A 14 0.48 8.25 22.56
C SER A 14 1.42 9.22 21.84
N GLU A 15 1.78 10.32 22.50
CA GLU A 15 2.71 11.30 21.93
C GLU A 15 4.08 10.68 21.59
N ALA A 16 4.53 9.68 22.37
CA ALA A 16 5.77 8.96 22.10
C ALA A 16 5.69 8.16 20.80
N GLN A 17 4.57 7.46 20.57
CA GLN A 17 4.31 6.70 19.35
C GLN A 17 4.19 7.62 18.14
N ILE A 18 3.47 8.75 18.24
CA ILE A 18 3.39 9.75 17.17
C ILE A 18 4.80 10.27 16.80
N ARG A 19 5.63 10.58 17.80
CA ARG A 19 7.00 11.07 17.56
C ARG A 19 7.92 10.00 16.95
N ARG A 20 7.68 8.73 17.24
CA ARG A 20 8.40 7.60 16.62
C ARG A 20 7.95 7.45 15.18
N ALA A 21 6.63 7.35 14.96
CA ALA A 21 5.99 7.24 13.66
C ALA A 21 6.46 8.32 12.68
N LEU A 22 6.35 9.59 13.08
CA LEU A 22 6.78 10.69 12.23
C LEU A 22 8.30 10.65 11.93
N ARG A 23 9.14 10.19 12.85
CA ARG A 23 10.60 10.10 12.64
C ARG A 23 10.96 9.04 11.62
N GLU A 24 10.41 7.85 11.78
CA GLU A 24 10.61 6.73 10.86
C GLU A 24 10.07 7.06 9.47
N TYR A 25 9.01 7.86 9.43
CA TYR A 25 8.43 8.37 8.19
C TYR A 25 9.15 9.60 7.59
N GLY A 26 10.29 10.02 8.14
CA GLY A 26 11.16 11.05 7.55
C GLY A 26 10.95 12.49 8.04
N VAL A 27 10.18 12.70 9.12
CA VAL A 27 10.07 13.99 9.82
C VAL A 27 11.17 14.08 10.89
N GLN A 28 12.07 15.05 10.78
CA GLN A 28 13.15 15.20 11.74
C GLN A 28 12.64 15.72 13.09
N LYS A 29 13.33 15.36 14.18
CA LYS A 29 12.96 15.81 15.54
C LYS A 29 12.88 17.34 15.67
N SER A 30 13.71 18.07 14.92
CA SER A 30 13.73 19.55 14.88
C SER A 30 12.53 20.15 14.14
N GLU A 31 11.89 19.40 13.26
CA GLU A 31 10.71 19.83 12.48
C GLU A 31 9.40 19.64 13.28
N MET A 32 9.41 18.76 14.29
CA MET A 32 8.26 18.46 15.13
C MET A 32 7.98 19.57 16.15
N ASN A 33 6.78 20.14 16.11
CA ASN A 33 6.30 21.11 17.09
C ASN A 33 5.03 20.63 17.79
N SER A 34 4.63 21.34 18.86
CA SER A 34 3.46 20.96 19.67
C SER A 34 2.15 20.96 18.88
N MET A 35 1.98 21.85 17.89
CA MET A 35 0.78 21.91 17.06
C MET A 35 0.68 20.67 16.16
N MET A 36 1.79 20.29 15.53
CA MET A 36 1.87 19.08 14.69
C MET A 36 1.47 17.83 15.47
N LEU A 37 1.99 17.66 16.70
CA LEU A 37 1.69 16.49 17.52
C LEU A 37 0.24 16.47 18.02
N ALA A 38 -0.30 17.64 18.36
CA ALA A 38 -1.70 17.77 18.75
C ALA A 38 -2.64 17.42 17.58
N VAL A 39 -2.33 17.88 16.37
CA VAL A 39 -3.07 17.52 15.16
C VAL A 39 -2.99 16.03 14.89
N MET A 40 -1.78 15.44 14.93
CA MET A 40 -1.62 13.99 14.72
C MET A 40 -2.45 13.17 15.70
N ARG A 41 -2.45 13.54 16.99
CA ARG A 41 -3.22 12.83 18.01
C ARG A 41 -4.73 12.84 17.74
N LEU A 42 -5.24 13.95 17.20
CA LEU A 42 -6.65 14.05 16.82
C LEU A 42 -6.95 13.19 15.59
N ILE A 43 -6.17 13.35 14.52
CA ILE A 43 -6.50 12.72 13.23
C ILE A 43 -6.18 11.22 13.17
N THR A 44 -5.52 10.66 14.19
CA THR A 44 -5.28 9.22 14.33
C THR A 44 -6.23 8.55 15.33
N SER A 45 -7.15 9.28 15.96
CA SER A 45 -8.12 8.71 16.90
C SER A 45 -9.47 8.43 16.23
N ARG A 46 -10.16 7.40 16.72
CA ARG A 46 -11.51 7.05 16.28
C ARG A 46 -12.56 8.09 16.58
N GLU A 47 -12.50 8.67 17.79
CA GLU A 47 -13.41 9.71 18.26
C GLU A 47 -13.49 10.89 17.29
N PHE A 48 -12.37 11.23 16.64
CA PHE A 48 -12.34 12.28 15.64
C PHE A 48 -13.24 11.93 14.45
N TYR A 49 -13.15 10.75 13.85
CA TYR A 49 -13.94 10.46 12.65
C TYR A 49 -15.41 10.14 12.96
N GLU A 50 -15.72 9.50 14.08
CA GLU A 50 -17.11 9.20 14.47
C GLU A 50 -17.96 10.47 14.64
N ASP A 51 -17.37 11.51 15.22
CA ASP A 51 -18.08 12.76 15.50
C ASP A 51 -18.25 13.66 14.26
N TYR A 52 -17.40 13.51 13.25
CA TYR A 52 -17.35 14.39 12.09
C TYR A 52 -17.92 13.81 10.80
N ASP A 53 -17.80 12.51 10.60
CA ASP A 53 -18.41 11.83 9.46
C ASP A 53 -19.95 12.04 9.46
N THR A 54 -20.55 11.95 10.66
CA THR A 54 -21.97 12.22 10.90
C THR A 54 -22.41 13.68 10.65
N ARG A 55 -21.50 14.66 10.70
CA ARG A 55 -21.83 16.10 10.60
C ARG A 55 -21.56 16.70 9.23
N TYR A 56 -20.55 16.21 8.51
CA TYR A 56 -20.01 16.89 7.33
C TYR A 56 -20.07 16.08 6.03
N ASN A 57 -20.48 14.79 6.08
CA ASN A 57 -20.58 13.90 4.91
C ASN A 57 -19.28 13.95 4.08
N LEU A 58 -18.16 13.78 4.77
CA LEU A 58 -16.82 13.81 4.19
C LEU A 58 -16.48 12.42 3.64
N PRO A 59 -15.61 12.30 2.63
CA PRO A 59 -15.05 11.00 2.26
C PRO A 59 -14.34 10.34 3.43
N ASP A 60 -14.25 9.01 3.43
CA ASP A 60 -13.54 8.26 4.47
C ASP A 60 -12.13 8.84 4.69
N TYR A 61 -11.79 9.03 5.96
CA TYR A 61 -10.48 9.53 6.41
C TYR A 61 -10.17 10.98 6.01
N ALA A 62 -11.15 11.74 5.50
CA ALA A 62 -10.98 13.15 5.15
C ALA A 62 -11.39 14.10 6.27
N PHE A 63 -10.69 15.23 6.38
CA PHE A 63 -10.98 16.29 7.34
C PHE A 63 -10.59 17.67 6.79
N GLN A 64 -11.15 18.72 7.38
CA GLN A 64 -10.81 20.11 7.06
C GLN A 64 -10.08 20.78 8.24
N PRO A 65 -9.35 21.89 8.02
CA PRO A 65 -8.77 22.66 9.12
C PRO A 65 -9.79 23.11 10.17
N THR A 66 -11.03 23.40 9.76
CA THR A 66 -12.15 23.74 10.65
C THR A 66 -12.51 22.59 11.58
N THR A 67 -12.52 21.35 11.06
CA THR A 67 -12.73 20.13 11.83
C THR A 67 -11.71 19.99 12.97
N ILE A 68 -10.45 20.31 12.71
CA ILE A 68 -9.38 20.31 13.73
C ILE A 68 -9.59 21.40 14.78
N ILE A 69 -10.02 22.59 14.36
CA ILE A 69 -10.28 23.70 15.29
C ILE A 69 -11.42 23.36 16.25
N GLU A 70 -12.49 22.77 15.73
CA GLU A 70 -13.63 22.31 16.52
C GLU A 70 -13.21 21.18 17.48
N ALA A 71 -12.52 20.17 16.98
CA ALA A 71 -12.14 18.98 17.76
C ALA A 71 -11.16 19.29 18.88
N GLY A 72 -10.17 20.14 18.59
CA GLY A 72 -9.17 20.57 19.55
C GLY A 72 -9.63 21.68 20.49
N GLY A 73 -10.87 22.18 20.36
CA GLY A 73 -11.38 23.29 21.16
C GLY A 73 -10.60 24.59 20.97
N TYR A 74 -10.03 24.80 19.78
CA TYR A 74 -9.20 25.96 19.47
C TYR A 74 -10.05 27.17 19.07
N ARG A 75 -9.45 28.36 19.09
CA ARG A 75 -10.07 29.57 18.56
C ARG A 75 -9.86 29.65 17.04
N GLU A 76 -10.79 30.25 16.31
CA GLU A 76 -10.72 30.38 14.84
C GLU A 76 -9.41 31.01 14.33
N ASN A 77 -8.82 31.94 15.09
CA ASN A 77 -7.54 32.57 14.72
C ASN A 77 -6.34 31.60 14.77
N THR A 78 -6.50 30.40 15.32
CA THR A 78 -5.50 29.32 15.34
C THR A 78 -5.50 28.50 14.03
N ARG A 79 -6.52 28.65 13.17
CA ARG A 79 -6.65 27.89 11.90
C ARG A 79 -5.44 28.04 10.99
N GLU A 80 -4.89 29.24 10.90
CA GLU A 80 -3.71 29.51 10.06
C GLU A 80 -2.43 28.88 10.65
N SER A 81 -2.33 28.83 11.97
CA SER A 81 -1.24 28.10 12.66
C SER A 81 -1.36 26.60 12.46
N VAL A 82 -2.55 26.00 12.56
CA VAL A 82 -2.78 24.58 12.23
C VAL A 82 -2.32 24.28 10.80
N ARG A 83 -2.72 25.12 9.84
CA ARG A 83 -2.35 24.94 8.44
C ARG A 83 -0.83 25.04 8.22
N LYS A 84 -0.21 26.10 8.74
CA LYS A 84 1.20 26.41 8.49
C LYS A 84 2.17 25.54 9.28
N ASP A 85 1.85 25.26 10.54
CA ASP A 85 2.77 24.65 11.49
C ASP A 85 2.54 23.13 11.64
N ALA A 86 1.39 22.60 11.21
CA ALA A 86 1.10 21.16 11.23
C ALA A 86 0.81 20.59 9.83
N LEU A 87 -0.28 21.02 9.18
CA LEU A 87 -0.79 20.35 7.98
C LEU A 87 0.17 20.46 6.79
N LYS A 88 0.70 21.65 6.53
CA LYS A 88 1.63 21.87 5.41
C LYS A 88 2.92 21.04 5.56
N PRO A 89 3.63 21.06 6.70
CA PRO A 89 4.81 20.22 6.88
C PRO A 89 4.51 18.71 6.79
N LEU A 90 3.41 18.24 7.40
CA LEU A 90 3.03 16.82 7.34
C LEU A 90 2.72 16.38 5.89
N ARG A 91 2.05 17.23 5.11
CA ARG A 91 1.83 17.03 3.68
C ARG A 91 3.14 16.96 2.88
N GLU A 92 4.07 17.88 3.13
CA GLU A 92 5.37 17.89 2.42
C GLU A 92 6.21 16.63 2.69
N LYS A 93 5.93 15.93 3.79
CA LYS A 93 6.57 14.67 4.17
C LYS A 93 5.76 13.43 3.76
N GLY A 94 4.62 13.62 3.09
CA GLY A 94 3.74 12.53 2.65
C GLY A 94 3.02 11.82 3.80
N VAL A 95 2.93 12.42 4.99
CA VAL A 95 2.12 11.92 6.11
C VAL A 95 0.63 12.18 5.84
N LEU A 96 0.33 13.28 5.13
CA LEU A 96 -1.01 13.65 4.71
C LEU A 96 -1.10 13.75 3.19
N GLY A 97 -2.19 13.23 2.65
CA GLY A 97 -2.69 13.63 1.34
C GLY A 97 -3.65 14.82 1.47
N TYR A 98 -3.94 15.46 0.34
CA TYR A 98 -4.88 16.58 0.30
C TYR A 98 -5.56 16.71 -1.06
N ASP A 99 -6.78 17.22 -1.05
CA ASP A 99 -7.51 17.68 -2.23
C ASP A 99 -7.87 19.16 -2.04
N GLU A 100 -7.30 19.99 -2.91
CA GLU A 100 -7.43 21.45 -2.85
C GLU A 100 -8.11 21.97 -4.12
N PRO A 101 -9.35 22.49 -4.02
CA PRO A 101 -10.08 22.98 -5.20
C PRO A 101 -9.38 24.17 -5.89
N VAL A 102 -8.78 25.06 -5.10
CA VAL A 102 -8.02 26.22 -5.55
C VAL A 102 -6.89 26.52 -4.56
N PRO A 103 -5.73 27.07 -4.96
CA PRO A 103 -4.62 27.31 -4.06
C PRO A 103 -5.01 28.11 -2.80
N ASN A 104 -4.71 27.56 -1.62
CA ASN A 104 -5.09 28.09 -0.30
C ASN A 104 -6.61 28.15 -0.05
N SER A 105 -7.37 27.21 -0.60
CA SER A 105 -8.82 27.16 -0.40
C SER A 105 -9.16 26.89 1.07
N PRO A 106 -10.17 27.56 1.65
CA PRO A 106 -10.71 27.15 2.94
C PRO A 106 -11.45 25.79 2.88
N LYS A 107 -11.71 25.28 1.67
CA LYS A 107 -12.35 23.98 1.40
C LYS A 107 -11.35 22.88 1.07
N THR A 108 -10.08 23.07 1.41
CA THR A 108 -9.07 22.03 1.23
C THR A 108 -9.36 20.88 2.19
N HIS A 109 -9.51 19.69 1.63
CA HIS A 109 -9.64 18.45 2.38
C HIS A 109 -8.26 17.84 2.55
N TYR A 110 -7.96 17.40 3.76
CA TYR A 110 -6.78 16.62 4.08
C TYR A 110 -7.23 15.21 4.43
N PHE A 111 -6.34 14.25 4.28
CA PHE A 111 -6.56 12.88 4.73
C PHE A 111 -5.23 12.28 5.16
N LEU A 112 -5.26 11.34 6.10
CA LEU A 112 -4.06 10.56 6.41
C LEU A 112 -3.62 9.83 5.14
N ALA A 113 -2.37 10.08 4.74
CA ALA A 113 -1.81 9.43 3.55
C ALA A 113 -1.88 7.92 3.74
N GLN A 114 -2.21 7.22 2.66
CA GLN A 114 -2.40 5.77 2.73
C GLN A 114 -1.12 5.08 3.18
N GLU A 115 0.01 5.50 2.65
CA GLU A 115 1.33 4.95 2.97
C GLU A 115 1.69 5.20 4.45
N PHE A 116 1.21 6.31 5.02
CA PHE A 116 1.38 6.56 6.45
C PHE A 116 0.43 5.69 7.28
N ARG A 117 -0.81 5.46 6.83
CA ARG A 117 -1.74 4.53 7.50
C ARG A 117 -1.25 3.08 7.44
N GLU A 118 -0.71 2.66 6.31
CA GLU A 118 -0.05 1.35 6.16
C GLU A 118 1.14 1.24 7.11
N TYR A 119 1.99 2.27 7.15
CA TYR A 119 3.05 2.34 8.15
C TYR A 119 2.50 2.24 9.58
N LEU A 120 1.43 2.97 9.94
CA LEU A 120 0.84 2.91 11.28
C LEU A 120 0.19 1.55 11.59
N ASN A 121 -0.42 0.91 10.59
CA ASN A 121 -1.00 -0.43 10.72
C ASN A 121 0.08 -1.52 10.91
N ASN A 122 1.26 -1.32 10.30
CA ASN A 122 2.37 -2.27 10.30
C ASN A 122 3.46 -1.92 11.34
N ALA A 123 3.39 -0.75 11.96
CA ALA A 123 4.28 -0.37 13.04
C ALA A 123 3.60 -0.78 14.34
N GLU A 124 4.20 -1.68 15.12
CA GLU A 124 3.76 -1.99 16.48
C GLU A 124 3.85 -0.75 17.38
N LEU A 125 2.84 0.11 17.29
CA LEU A 125 2.54 1.14 18.26
C LEU A 125 1.87 0.40 19.42
N GLU A 126 2.69 -0.23 20.26
CA GLU A 126 2.27 -1.02 21.43
C GLU A 126 1.12 -0.34 22.18
N GLU A 127 0.00 -1.07 22.33
CA GLU A 127 -1.31 -0.67 22.88
C GLU A 127 -2.22 0.10 21.90
N VAL A 128 -2.87 -0.67 21.01
CA VAL A 128 -4.33 -0.78 20.76
C VAL A 128 -4.49 -1.27 19.32
N ILE A 129 -4.40 -2.60 19.14
CA ILE A 129 -4.93 -3.24 17.94
C ILE A 129 -6.39 -3.53 18.28
N SER A 130 -7.31 -2.66 17.85
CA SER A 130 -8.71 -3.09 17.69
C SER A 130 -8.69 -4.25 16.71
N GLU A 131 -9.10 -5.42 17.18
CA GLU A 131 -9.34 -6.58 16.34
C GLU A 131 -10.25 -6.15 15.17
N PRO A 132 -9.95 -6.51 13.91
CA PRO A 132 -11.02 -6.58 12.94
C PRO A 132 -12.02 -7.60 13.49
N ASP A 133 -13.27 -7.17 13.67
CA ASP A 133 -14.34 -8.06 14.10
C ASP A 133 -14.26 -9.35 13.29
N PRO A 134 -14.29 -10.54 13.93
CA PRO A 134 -14.49 -11.77 13.20
C PRO A 134 -15.82 -11.61 12.48
N VAL A 135 -15.76 -11.47 11.14
CA VAL A 135 -16.96 -11.54 10.31
C VAL A 135 -17.60 -12.88 10.64
N GLU A 136 -18.77 -12.84 11.27
CA GLU A 136 -19.57 -14.04 11.49
C GLU A 136 -19.89 -14.64 10.11
N ASP A 137 -19.18 -15.74 9.83
CA ASP A 137 -19.14 -16.42 8.56
C ASP A 137 -20.54 -16.91 8.15
N GLY A 138 -21.01 -16.33 7.05
CA GLY A 138 -22.10 -16.83 6.22
C GLY A 138 -21.58 -17.68 5.04
N GLY A 139 -20.55 -18.50 5.25
CA GLY A 139 -20.22 -19.70 4.48
C GLY A 139 -19.67 -19.50 3.07
N ARG A 140 -18.72 -18.58 2.86
CA ARG A 140 -17.99 -18.51 1.58
C ARG A 140 -16.49 -18.52 1.79
N THR A 141 -15.85 -19.53 1.20
CA THR A 141 -14.40 -19.71 1.17
C THR A 141 -13.95 -19.58 -0.28
N VAL A 142 -12.89 -18.84 -0.53
CA VAL A 142 -12.24 -18.74 -1.84
C VAL A 142 -11.08 -19.73 -1.87
N SER A 143 -11.05 -20.58 -2.91
CA SER A 143 -9.89 -21.44 -3.23
C SER A 143 -8.94 -20.69 -4.15
N LEU A 144 -7.67 -20.65 -3.75
CA LEU A 144 -6.60 -19.96 -4.44
C LEU A 144 -5.61 -20.98 -5.01
N PRO A 145 -5.13 -20.81 -6.26
CA PRO A 145 -4.15 -21.71 -6.83
C PRO A 145 -2.79 -21.55 -6.13
N TYR A 146 -2.27 -22.62 -5.52
CA TYR A 146 -0.97 -22.66 -4.83
C TYR A 146 -0.20 -23.93 -5.22
N HIS A 147 0.69 -23.83 -6.22
CA HIS A 147 1.38 -25.02 -6.78
C HIS A 147 0.38 -26.14 -7.17
N ASP A 148 0.49 -27.31 -6.52
CA ASP A 148 -0.37 -28.50 -6.68
C ASP A 148 -1.51 -28.56 -5.64
N GLU A 149 -1.69 -27.50 -4.83
CA GLU A 149 -2.67 -27.41 -3.76
C GLU A 149 -3.64 -26.22 -3.96
N GLU A 150 -4.79 -26.30 -3.28
CA GLU A 150 -5.72 -25.16 -3.16
C GLU A 150 -5.63 -24.56 -1.76
N LEU A 151 -5.35 -23.27 -1.69
CA LEU A 151 -5.33 -22.52 -0.44
C LEU A 151 -6.72 -21.94 -0.17
N HIS A 152 -7.27 -22.22 1.01
CA HIS A 152 -8.60 -21.76 1.41
C HIS A 152 -8.51 -20.46 2.23
N ARG A 153 -9.25 -19.43 1.82
CA ARG A 153 -9.37 -18.14 2.55
C ARG A 153 -10.82 -17.75 2.78
N ALA A 154 -11.07 -17.06 3.89
CA ALA A 154 -12.37 -16.44 4.14
C ALA A 154 -12.68 -15.42 3.04
N ALA A 155 -13.90 -15.46 2.49
CA ALA A 155 -14.29 -14.58 1.40
C ALA A 155 -14.40 -13.12 1.87
N GLY A 156 -13.90 -12.22 1.02
CA GLY A 156 -13.98 -10.77 1.16
C GLY A 156 -13.43 -10.11 -0.10
N GLU A 157 -13.85 -8.87 -0.40
CA GLU A 157 -13.52 -8.20 -1.67
C GLU A 157 -12.02 -8.25 -1.99
N HIS A 158 -11.16 -8.04 -0.99
CA HIS A 158 -9.70 -8.08 -1.13
C HIS A 158 -9.16 -9.45 -1.55
N ALA A 159 -9.58 -10.52 -0.85
CA ALA A 159 -9.16 -11.88 -1.14
C ALA A 159 -9.73 -12.39 -2.47
N GLU A 160 -10.96 -12.00 -2.82
CA GLU A 160 -11.59 -12.32 -4.11
C GLU A 160 -10.81 -11.70 -5.27
N LEU A 161 -10.41 -10.43 -5.16
CA LEU A 161 -9.64 -9.77 -6.22
C LEU A 161 -8.23 -10.34 -6.41
N ILE A 162 -7.56 -10.76 -5.32
CA ILE A 162 -6.29 -11.49 -5.41
C ILE A 162 -6.51 -12.82 -6.11
N ALA A 163 -7.57 -13.56 -5.74
CA ALA A 163 -7.90 -14.83 -6.36
C ALA A 163 -8.14 -14.71 -7.86
N ASP A 164 -8.86 -13.67 -8.28
CA ASP A 164 -9.10 -13.40 -9.69
C ASP A 164 -7.79 -13.08 -10.42
N GLY A 165 -6.89 -12.30 -9.82
CA GLY A 165 -5.56 -12.05 -10.39
C GLY A 165 -4.75 -13.34 -10.57
N LEU A 166 -4.67 -14.18 -9.55
CA LEU A 166 -3.93 -15.44 -9.61
C LEU A 166 -4.55 -16.46 -10.58
N ARG A 167 -5.87 -16.45 -10.75
CA ARG A 167 -6.59 -17.39 -11.62
C ARG A 167 -6.63 -16.93 -13.08
N ASP A 168 -6.91 -15.66 -13.31
CA ASP A 168 -7.29 -15.14 -14.61
C ASP A 168 -6.20 -14.28 -15.27
N LEU A 169 -5.31 -13.68 -14.48
CA LEU A 169 -4.20 -12.85 -14.98
C LEU A 169 -2.88 -13.61 -15.03
N VAL A 170 -2.39 -14.12 -13.90
CA VAL A 170 -1.04 -14.70 -13.79
C VAL A 170 -0.77 -15.82 -14.81
N PRO A 171 -1.68 -16.79 -15.05
CA PRO A 171 -1.45 -17.86 -16.03
C PRO A 171 -1.34 -17.40 -17.48
N ARG A 172 -1.67 -16.13 -17.77
CA ARG A 172 -1.51 -15.53 -19.09
C ARG A 172 -0.16 -14.82 -19.25
N LEU A 173 0.45 -14.43 -18.13
CA LEU A 173 1.71 -13.71 -18.11
C LEU A 173 2.90 -14.64 -17.91
N ALA A 174 2.70 -15.72 -17.15
CA ALA A 174 3.75 -16.63 -16.69
C ALA A 174 3.61 -18.02 -17.31
N GLU A 175 4.73 -18.62 -17.70
CA GLU A 175 4.78 -19.99 -18.22
C GLU A 175 4.81 -21.02 -17.09
N SER A 176 5.52 -20.73 -15.99
CA SER A 176 5.59 -21.58 -14.80
C SER A 176 5.43 -20.76 -13.52
N PRO A 177 4.23 -20.19 -13.25
CA PRO A 177 4.01 -19.35 -12.08
C PRO A 177 4.02 -20.14 -10.78
N VAL A 178 4.78 -19.63 -9.82
CA VAL A 178 4.82 -20.06 -8.42
C VAL A 178 4.34 -18.90 -7.55
N LEU A 179 3.33 -19.14 -6.72
CA LEU A 179 2.93 -18.16 -5.69
C LEU A 179 3.96 -18.19 -4.56
N VAL A 180 4.77 -17.13 -4.44
CA VAL A 180 5.84 -17.05 -3.44
C VAL A 180 5.40 -16.28 -2.19
N HIS A 181 4.37 -15.45 -2.30
CA HIS A 181 3.76 -14.77 -1.18
C HIS A 181 2.29 -14.41 -1.47
N GLU A 182 1.41 -14.55 -0.49
CA GLU A 182 0.04 -14.03 -0.53
C GLU A 182 -0.40 -13.70 0.89
N GLY A 183 -0.90 -12.48 1.11
CA GLY A 183 -1.71 -12.10 2.26
C GLY A 183 -1.25 -12.66 3.61
N LEU A 184 -0.45 -11.88 4.33
CA LEU A 184 0.15 -12.31 5.59
C LEU A 184 -0.88 -12.65 6.68
N ASP A 185 -0.70 -13.80 7.32
CA ASP A 185 -1.32 -14.08 8.60
C ASP A 185 -0.69 -13.26 9.75
N LYS A 186 -1.27 -13.30 10.95
CA LYS A 186 -0.79 -12.48 12.08
C LYS A 186 0.67 -12.79 12.44
N SER A 187 1.06 -14.07 12.47
CA SER A 187 2.43 -14.50 12.77
C SER A 187 3.40 -14.12 11.65
N GLU A 188 2.99 -14.24 10.39
CA GLU A 188 3.82 -13.87 9.23
C GLU A 188 4.03 -12.35 9.14
N ARG A 189 3.07 -11.54 9.63
CA ARG A 189 3.25 -10.08 9.80
C ARG A 189 4.30 -9.77 10.85
N GLU A 190 4.21 -10.41 12.02
CA GLU A 190 5.21 -10.29 13.09
C GLU A 190 6.61 -10.72 12.58
N ASP A 191 6.69 -11.77 11.76
CA ASP A 191 7.95 -12.22 11.14
C ASP A 191 8.47 -11.25 10.07
N ILE A 192 7.61 -10.58 9.28
CA ILE A 192 8.07 -9.51 8.36
C ILE A 192 8.62 -8.31 9.13
N GLU A 193 7.95 -7.93 10.22
CA GLU A 193 8.34 -6.80 11.08
C GLU A 193 9.71 -7.04 11.71
N ALA A 194 9.99 -8.29 12.11
CA ALA A 194 11.30 -8.71 12.59
C ALA A 194 12.36 -8.87 11.47
N LYS A 195 11.97 -8.69 10.20
CA LYS A 195 12.75 -9.05 9.00
C LYS A 195 13.12 -10.55 8.98
N GLU A 196 12.29 -11.40 9.56
CA GLU A 196 12.49 -12.84 9.70
C GLU A 196 11.77 -13.68 8.63
N LEU A 197 10.93 -13.08 7.77
CA LEU A 197 10.23 -13.77 6.68
C LEU A 197 10.88 -13.55 5.29
N PRO A 198 11.98 -14.25 4.92
CA PRO A 198 12.55 -14.13 3.59
C PRO A 198 11.68 -14.81 2.53
N ILE A 199 11.39 -14.12 1.43
CA ILE A 199 10.84 -14.72 0.21
C ILE A 199 11.96 -15.53 -0.44
N SER A 200 11.84 -16.85 -0.48
CA SER A 200 12.90 -17.72 -1.00
C SER A 200 12.39 -18.69 -2.07
N PHE A 201 13.05 -18.70 -3.22
CA PHE A 201 12.76 -19.57 -4.36
C PHE A 201 14.02 -19.67 -5.24
N ASP A 202 14.25 -20.80 -5.90
CA ASP A 202 15.36 -20.97 -6.86
C ASP A 202 16.75 -20.50 -6.36
N GLY A 203 17.07 -20.74 -5.08
CA GLY A 203 18.32 -20.28 -4.46
C GLY A 203 18.39 -18.77 -4.17
N LEU A 204 17.35 -18.02 -4.53
CA LEU A 204 17.11 -16.63 -4.17
C LEU A 204 16.39 -16.58 -2.83
N SER A 205 16.65 -15.54 -2.03
CA SER A 205 16.04 -15.42 -0.72
C SER A 205 16.02 -13.98 -0.25
N PHE A 206 15.03 -13.14 -0.57
CA PHE A 206 14.98 -11.70 -0.29
C PHE A 206 13.96 -11.21 0.72
N ARG A 207 14.12 -9.94 1.13
CA ARG A 207 13.27 -9.26 2.10
C ARG A 207 12.84 -7.93 1.51
N LEU A 208 11.59 -7.57 1.77
CA LEU A 208 11.03 -6.28 1.40
C LEU A 208 10.71 -5.50 2.67
N SER A 209 10.81 -4.18 2.62
CA SER A 209 10.37 -3.29 3.69
C SER A 209 8.84 -3.16 3.74
N VAL A 210 8.18 -3.40 2.60
CA VAL A 210 6.72 -3.45 2.47
C VAL A 210 6.39 -4.60 1.51
N TYR A 211 5.47 -5.48 1.88
CA TYR A 211 5.09 -6.61 1.01
C TYR A 211 3.85 -6.24 0.17
N PRO A 212 3.86 -6.50 -1.14
CA PRO A 212 2.66 -6.55 -1.96
C PRO A 212 1.63 -7.54 -1.41
N ASP A 213 0.37 -7.36 -1.81
CA ASP A 213 -0.71 -8.26 -1.39
C ASP A 213 -0.51 -9.70 -1.90
N ALA A 214 0.09 -9.87 -3.08
CA ALA A 214 0.57 -11.15 -3.57
C ALA A 214 1.81 -11.00 -4.46
N ILE A 215 2.62 -12.06 -4.52
CA ILE A 215 3.84 -12.13 -5.33
C ILE A 215 3.88 -13.49 -6.02
N ALA A 216 3.98 -13.48 -7.35
CA ALA A 216 4.16 -14.67 -8.15
C ALA A 216 5.52 -14.64 -8.88
N TYR A 217 6.21 -15.76 -8.96
CA TYR A 217 7.46 -15.89 -9.70
C TYR A 217 7.29 -16.86 -10.86
N ASP A 218 7.66 -16.43 -12.07
CA ASP A 218 7.76 -17.31 -13.22
C ASP A 218 9.18 -17.84 -13.34
N GLU A 219 9.38 -19.09 -12.96
CA GLU A 219 10.69 -19.75 -13.00
C GLU A 219 11.23 -19.87 -14.43
N ALA A 220 10.36 -20.11 -15.41
CA ALA A 220 10.78 -20.31 -16.80
C ALA A 220 11.37 -19.03 -17.41
N ASN A 221 10.83 -17.88 -17.02
CA ASN A 221 11.21 -16.58 -17.55
C ASN A 221 12.01 -15.71 -16.57
N GLN A 222 12.21 -16.15 -15.33
CA GLN A 222 12.84 -15.40 -14.25
C GLN A 222 12.17 -14.03 -14.04
N VAL A 223 10.85 -14.02 -13.89
CA VAL A 223 10.04 -12.80 -13.70
C VAL A 223 9.29 -12.85 -12.38
N LEU A 224 9.46 -11.81 -11.57
CA LEU A 224 8.73 -11.59 -10.32
C LEU A 224 7.58 -10.61 -10.55
N TYR A 225 6.35 -11.08 -10.44
CA TYR A 225 5.13 -10.30 -10.53
C TYR A 225 4.68 -9.90 -9.12
N LEU A 226 4.62 -8.59 -8.88
CA LEU A 226 4.13 -8.02 -7.62
C LEU A 226 2.72 -7.50 -7.87
N LEU A 227 1.76 -7.99 -7.10
CA LEU A 227 0.33 -7.78 -7.29
C LEU A 227 -0.24 -6.97 -6.11
N GLU A 228 -0.98 -5.90 -6.41
CA GLU A 228 -1.67 -5.09 -5.41
C GLU A 228 -3.18 -5.05 -5.69
N SER A 229 -4.00 -5.35 -4.67
CA SER A 229 -5.47 -5.44 -4.74
C SER A 229 -6.11 -4.16 -4.18
N VAL A 230 -6.64 -3.31 -5.08
CA VAL A 230 -7.19 -2.00 -4.70
C VAL A 230 -8.67 -2.09 -4.31
N THR A 231 -8.95 -2.68 -3.15
CA THR A 231 -10.31 -2.85 -2.59
C THR A 231 -10.59 -1.93 -1.40
N SER A 232 -9.70 -1.91 -0.40
CA SER A 232 -9.67 -0.91 0.69
C SER A 232 -8.32 -0.18 0.76
N ARG A 233 -7.25 -0.89 0.42
CA ARG A 233 -5.91 -0.35 0.11
C ARG A 233 -5.93 0.33 -1.27
N GLY A 234 -4.88 1.08 -1.57
CA GLY A 234 -4.67 1.79 -2.83
C GLY A 234 -3.43 1.29 -3.57
N PRO A 235 -3.16 1.86 -4.76
CA PRO A 235 -2.34 1.23 -5.79
C PRO A 235 -0.83 1.27 -5.49
N PHE A 236 -0.03 0.59 -6.31
CA PHE A 236 1.39 0.90 -6.41
C PHE A 236 1.55 2.36 -6.84
N THR A 237 2.15 3.18 -5.97
CA THR A 237 2.54 4.58 -6.26
C THR A 237 4.00 4.63 -6.73
N ASP A 238 4.43 5.72 -7.34
CA ASP A 238 5.84 5.91 -7.76
C ASP A 238 6.81 5.67 -6.60
N ARG A 239 6.46 6.17 -5.40
CA ARG A 239 7.26 5.99 -4.19
C ARG A 239 7.33 4.53 -3.77
N ARG A 240 6.20 3.81 -3.78
CA ARG A 240 6.15 2.40 -3.38
C ARG A 240 6.94 1.51 -4.34
N ILE A 241 6.83 1.76 -5.65
CA ILE A 241 7.65 1.08 -6.66
C ILE A 241 9.13 1.31 -6.39
N GLN A 242 9.56 2.55 -6.18
CA GLN A 242 10.96 2.86 -5.91
C GLN A 242 11.47 2.17 -4.64
N THR A 243 10.70 2.18 -3.54
CA THR A 243 11.07 1.51 -2.29
C THR A 243 11.25 0.00 -2.49
N LEU A 244 10.32 -0.66 -3.19
CA LEU A 244 10.41 -2.09 -3.48
C LEU A 244 11.61 -2.42 -4.36
N LEU A 245 11.91 -1.57 -5.36
CA LEU A 245 13.12 -1.72 -6.18
C LEU A 245 14.39 -1.52 -5.35
N ASP A 246 14.41 -0.57 -4.44
CA ASP A 246 15.56 -0.34 -3.55
C ASP A 246 15.80 -1.58 -2.66
N ASP A 247 14.76 -2.13 -2.04
CA ASP A 247 14.85 -3.35 -1.21
C ASP A 247 15.41 -4.56 -1.98
N LEU A 248 14.94 -4.74 -3.21
CA LEU A 248 15.40 -5.82 -4.10
C LEU A 248 16.86 -5.63 -4.53
N ASN A 249 17.35 -4.38 -4.61
CA ASN A 249 18.72 -4.03 -5.00
C ASN A 249 19.71 -3.94 -3.83
N GLU A 250 19.26 -3.67 -2.60
CA GLU A 250 20.12 -3.51 -1.41
C GLU A 250 20.93 -4.77 -1.06
N ARG A 251 20.56 -5.92 -1.62
CA ARG A 251 21.17 -7.24 -1.35
C ARG A 251 22.60 -7.38 -1.87
N ARG A 252 23.04 -6.46 -2.73
CA ARG A 252 24.44 -6.38 -3.22
C ARG A 252 25.47 -6.22 -2.10
N GLN A 253 25.09 -5.82 -0.88
CA GLN A 253 26.04 -5.46 0.18
C GLN A 253 26.12 -6.43 1.36
N GLY A 254 25.38 -7.55 1.36
CA GLY A 254 25.11 -8.33 2.58
C GLY A 254 25.53 -9.80 2.61
N ILE A 255 26.12 -10.37 1.56
CA ILE A 255 26.35 -11.84 1.52
C ILE A 255 27.84 -12.18 1.53
N ASP A 256 28.36 -12.50 2.72
CA ASP A 256 29.50 -13.40 2.86
C ASP A 256 29.01 -14.83 2.54
N GLY A 257 29.36 -15.35 1.35
CA GLY A 257 29.23 -16.77 1.04
C GLY A 257 28.32 -17.18 -0.13
N TRP A 258 27.86 -16.27 -0.98
CA TRP A 258 27.25 -16.67 -2.26
C TRP A 258 28.36 -17.07 -3.25
N SER A 259 28.49 -18.38 -3.44
CA SER A 259 29.28 -19.02 -4.49
C SER A 259 28.45 -20.24 -4.89
N ASP A 260 27.42 -20.04 -5.69
CA ASP A 260 26.96 -21.12 -6.54
C ASP A 260 27.83 -21.10 -7.79
N GLY A 261 28.36 -22.24 -8.20
CA GLY A 261 29.41 -22.38 -9.22
C GLY A 261 28.96 -22.06 -10.65
N SER A 262 28.07 -21.09 -10.84
CA SER A 262 27.58 -20.55 -12.11
C SER A 262 28.21 -19.18 -12.37
N ASP A 263 28.90 -19.04 -13.51
CA ASP A 263 29.67 -17.85 -13.93
C ASP A 263 28.78 -16.63 -14.34
N GLY A 264 27.85 -16.18 -13.49
CA GLY A 264 27.13 -14.91 -13.70
C GLY A 264 26.26 -14.50 -12.53
N PRO A 265 25.97 -13.20 -12.33
CA PRO A 265 24.95 -12.78 -11.37
C PRO A 265 23.60 -13.28 -11.89
N ALA A 266 22.87 -14.05 -11.09
CA ALA A 266 21.47 -14.34 -11.37
C ALA A 266 20.71 -13.00 -11.41
N SER A 267 20.11 -12.65 -12.54
CA SER A 267 19.23 -11.47 -12.62
C SER A 267 17.80 -11.95 -12.81
N PHE A 268 16.84 -11.16 -12.32
CA PHE A 268 15.43 -11.39 -12.58
C PHE A 268 14.75 -10.08 -12.93
N ARG A 269 13.62 -10.18 -13.62
CA ARG A 269 12.80 -9.02 -14.01
C ARG A 269 11.67 -8.84 -13.02
N VAL A 270 11.31 -7.60 -12.73
CA VAL A 270 10.23 -7.25 -11.81
C VAL A 270 9.13 -6.53 -12.55
N VAL A 271 7.89 -6.97 -12.33
CA VAL A 271 6.68 -6.40 -12.95
C VAL A 271 5.69 -6.03 -11.84
N PHE A 272 5.29 -4.76 -11.80
CA PHE A 272 4.32 -4.25 -10.83
C PHE A 272 2.93 -4.18 -11.46
N ILE A 273 1.94 -4.79 -10.81
CA ILE A 273 0.56 -4.84 -11.31
C ILE A 273 -0.41 -4.37 -10.22
N THR A 274 -1.13 -3.30 -10.52
CA THR A 274 -2.25 -2.84 -9.71
C THR A 274 -3.55 -3.43 -10.26
N MET A 275 -4.26 -4.17 -9.42
CA MET A 275 -5.52 -4.83 -9.74
C MET A 275 -6.69 -4.06 -9.14
N PHE A 276 -7.75 -3.88 -9.94
CA PHE A 276 -8.99 -3.26 -9.50
C PHE A 276 -10.17 -4.22 -9.74
N PRO A 277 -11.21 -4.19 -8.89
CA PRO A 277 -12.41 -4.96 -9.14
C PRO A 277 -13.14 -4.45 -10.40
N ASP A 278 -13.18 -3.13 -10.60
CA ASP A 278 -13.88 -2.49 -11.71
C ASP A 278 -13.26 -1.13 -12.13
N VAL A 279 -13.78 -0.61 -13.25
CA VAL A 279 -13.38 0.69 -13.81
C VAL A 279 -13.70 1.88 -12.89
N GLY A 280 -14.71 1.78 -12.04
CA GLY A 280 -15.09 2.81 -11.08
C GLY A 280 -14.00 2.98 -10.02
N ARG A 281 -13.57 1.87 -9.42
CA ARG A 281 -12.48 1.82 -8.45
C ARG A 281 -11.17 2.31 -9.06
N PHE A 282 -10.87 1.89 -10.29
CA PHE A 282 -9.72 2.39 -11.05
C PHE A 282 -9.74 3.93 -11.19
N ARG A 283 -10.86 4.52 -11.63
CA ARG A 283 -10.97 5.98 -11.82
C ARG A 283 -10.71 6.77 -10.55
N THR A 284 -11.16 6.29 -9.40
CA THR A 284 -10.95 6.94 -8.09
C THR A 284 -9.47 6.99 -7.71
N HIS A 285 -8.66 6.03 -8.18
CA HIS A 285 -7.26 5.88 -7.80
C HIS A 285 -6.28 6.28 -8.91
N LEU A 286 -6.79 6.60 -10.11
CA LEU A 286 -6.01 6.92 -11.32
C LEU A 286 -4.82 7.86 -11.06
N MET A 287 -5.04 8.92 -10.28
CA MET A 287 -4.02 9.95 -10.02
C MET A 287 -2.93 9.52 -9.04
N LYS A 288 -3.05 8.34 -8.43
CA LYS A 288 -2.11 7.80 -7.43
C LYS A 288 -1.25 6.67 -8.01
N ILE A 289 -1.61 6.12 -9.16
CA ILE A 289 -0.90 4.97 -9.74
C ILE A 289 0.48 5.44 -10.20
N GLY A 290 1.51 4.67 -9.84
CA GLY A 290 2.89 4.92 -10.22
C GLY A 290 3.14 4.57 -11.69
N GLY A 291 3.92 5.40 -12.36
CA GLY A 291 4.37 5.12 -13.71
C GLY A 291 5.28 3.90 -13.78
N GLY A 292 5.33 3.24 -14.94
CA GLY A 292 6.15 2.03 -15.10
C GLY A 292 5.55 0.80 -14.43
N SER A 293 4.23 0.79 -14.26
CA SER A 293 3.45 -0.32 -13.71
C SER A 293 2.32 -0.70 -14.67
N TYR A 294 1.60 -1.76 -14.34
CA TYR A 294 0.43 -2.22 -15.07
C TYR A 294 -0.85 -2.07 -14.27
N ILE A 295 -1.94 -1.95 -15.00
CA ILE A 295 -3.30 -1.95 -14.47
C ILE A 295 -4.04 -3.15 -15.04
N TRP A 296 -4.73 -3.87 -14.16
CA TRP A 296 -5.64 -4.93 -14.52
C TRP A 296 -7.01 -4.74 -13.85
N LEU A 297 -8.07 -5.10 -14.56
CA LEU A 297 -9.45 -5.03 -14.06
C LEU A 297 -10.04 -6.43 -14.00
N SER A 298 -10.52 -6.88 -12.84
CA SER A 298 -11.14 -8.21 -12.71
C SER A 298 -12.41 -8.33 -13.56
N ASP A 299 -13.23 -7.27 -13.64
CA ASP A 299 -14.42 -7.26 -14.49
C ASP A 299 -14.14 -7.24 -16.02
N HIS A 300 -12.89 -7.00 -16.42
CA HIS A 300 -12.42 -7.07 -17.81
C HIS A 300 -11.07 -7.82 -17.87
N PRO A 301 -11.06 -9.13 -17.54
CA PRO A 301 -9.82 -9.84 -17.22
C PRO A 301 -8.92 -10.06 -18.45
N GLY A 302 -9.43 -9.76 -19.65
CA GLY A 302 -8.72 -9.81 -20.94
C GLY A 302 -7.61 -8.78 -21.12
N ASP A 303 -7.68 -7.65 -20.42
CA ASP A 303 -6.86 -6.48 -20.72
C ASP A 303 -5.85 -6.22 -19.59
N LEU A 304 -4.56 -6.35 -19.88
CA LEU A 304 -3.49 -5.78 -19.06
C LEU A 304 -2.99 -4.48 -19.70
N ARG A 305 -2.98 -3.37 -18.95
CA ARG A 305 -2.67 -2.05 -19.52
C ARG A 305 -1.44 -1.44 -18.88
N ALA A 306 -0.46 -1.08 -19.68
CA ALA A 306 0.70 -0.32 -19.24
C ALA A 306 0.30 1.09 -18.79
N PHE A 307 0.79 1.52 -17.62
CA PHE A 307 0.53 2.84 -17.06
C PHE A 307 1.82 3.65 -16.92
N GLY A 308 1.93 4.74 -17.68
CA GLY A 308 3.10 5.62 -17.65
C GLY A 308 3.43 6.22 -19.01
N LYS A 309 4.59 6.89 -19.09
CA LYS A 309 5.13 7.36 -20.37
C LYS A 309 5.92 6.23 -21.02
N HIS A 310 5.52 5.86 -22.23
CA HIS A 310 6.30 4.98 -23.10
C HIS A 310 7.06 5.86 -24.10
N ASP A 311 8.33 5.56 -24.36
CA ASP A 311 9.05 6.18 -25.48
C ASP A 311 8.54 5.55 -26.78
N THR A 312 7.82 6.30 -27.60
CA THR A 312 7.23 5.82 -28.87
C THR A 312 8.25 5.82 -30.03
N SER A 313 9.55 5.90 -29.71
CA SER A 313 10.64 5.95 -30.68
C SER A 313 11.04 4.58 -31.26
N GLY A 314 10.49 3.48 -30.74
CA GLY A 314 10.64 2.11 -31.26
C GLY A 314 9.33 1.52 -31.79
N ASP A 315 9.42 0.42 -32.55
CA ASP A 315 8.26 -0.35 -33.01
C ASP A 315 7.34 -0.67 -31.81
N GLU A 316 6.03 -0.49 -31.98
CA GLU A 316 5.04 -0.90 -30.96
C GLU A 316 5.27 -2.39 -30.63
N PRO A 317 5.36 -2.77 -29.34
CA PRO A 317 5.49 -4.17 -28.97
C PRO A 317 4.35 -4.97 -29.57
N ALA A 318 4.67 -6.10 -30.21
CA ALA A 318 3.70 -6.88 -30.93
C ALA A 318 2.93 -7.78 -29.95
N GLY A 319 1.68 -7.42 -29.62
CA GLY A 319 0.78 -8.26 -28.81
C GLY A 319 0.91 -8.06 -27.30
N ASP A 320 0.85 -9.16 -26.53
CA ASP A 320 0.85 -9.21 -25.05
C ASP A 320 2.24 -8.95 -24.41
N GLU A 321 3.16 -8.31 -25.14
CA GLU A 321 4.54 -8.14 -24.70
C GLU A 321 4.65 -7.06 -23.60
N LEU A 322 5.22 -7.45 -22.44
CA LEU A 322 5.37 -6.56 -21.29
C LEU A 322 6.46 -5.51 -21.53
N VAL A 323 6.07 -4.27 -21.75
CA VAL A 323 6.99 -3.12 -21.87
C VAL A 323 7.64 -2.63 -20.57
N TYR A 324 6.99 -2.75 -19.41
CA TYR A 324 7.54 -2.29 -18.13
C TYR A 324 8.08 -3.47 -17.33
N GLN A 325 9.38 -3.70 -17.48
CA GLN A 325 10.10 -4.74 -16.75
C GLN A 325 11.36 -4.10 -16.16
N HIS A 326 11.51 -4.22 -14.85
CA HIS A 326 12.66 -3.66 -14.13
C HIS A 326 13.67 -4.78 -13.90
N GLU A 327 14.86 -4.64 -14.47
CA GLU A 327 15.93 -5.62 -14.26
C GLU A 327 16.54 -5.41 -12.87
N VAL A 328 16.58 -6.48 -12.08
CA VAL A 328 17.25 -6.53 -10.79
C VAL A 328 18.46 -7.43 -10.94
N GLU A 329 19.65 -6.84 -10.82
CA GLU A 329 20.91 -7.55 -10.73
C GLU A 329 21.17 -7.97 -9.27
N LEU A 330 21.48 -9.24 -9.05
CA LEU A 330 21.89 -9.74 -7.72
C LEU A 330 23.36 -9.46 -7.40
#